data_AF-G5GNV8-F1
#
_entry.id   AF-G5GNV8-F1
#
_cell.length_a   1.000
_cell.length_b   1.000
_cell.length_c   1.000
_cell.angle_alpha   90.00
_cell.angle_beta   90.00
_cell.angle_gamma   90.00
#
_symmetry.space_group_name_H-M   'P 1'
#
loop_
_entity.id
_entity.type
_entity.pdbx_description
1 polymer ?
#
loop_
_entity_poly.entity_id
_entity_poly.type
_entity_poly.pdbx_seq_one_letter_code
_entity_poly.pdbx_strand_id
1 'polypeptide(L)'
;MIFMPEEVRAIQCRSCGGAMYSDQKAAAYVCAFCGTSVPWTNEQVFWSSPITFRHKPVQIVDGAMKLGHVEVMTEVDPHDARVLSQKYRQNSVAGKLALWDETTTAAFAGVCRLTFICPFCGGEFTGESTQHFFTCGYCSNTFEDEQLVRPGGYRREFIMGVGAENIPEKAIPFSVTMTQAQNAARVLAQQFPQEFAGQDIERRIRAEMAAVYIPFSLADLSVKMSTHSNRGDFEAYEEIVNWACPDTTLYDIHLLDRLDPWDFGAVIPFDPAFAEGIFRVAATANNASRADVIDNLLAERLVTDLKDAFGLTKAEIMLWGQDFRKHKSATFLLPVYYLDRRAEDGENARQVRIAVNGQTGKAAALFYQYGREERYVSRAPSHPKAMSTEHTVRTPPVAVKRVGSPFLHRVLPLDQVLQKSFGQRLRGLFGFGS
;
A
#
# COMPACT_ATOMS: atom_id res chain seq x y z
N MET A 1 -17.27 32.50 -2.98
CA MET A 1 -18.43 31.59 -3.04
C MET A 1 -19.03 31.73 -4.42
N ILE A 2 -18.92 30.70 -5.24
CA ILE A 2 -19.58 30.65 -6.54
C ILE A 2 -20.88 29.88 -6.28
N PHE A 3 -22.02 30.58 -6.33
CA PHE A 3 -23.33 29.94 -6.43
C PHE A 3 -23.47 29.48 -7.89
N MET A 4 -23.00 28.29 -8.22
CA MET A 4 -23.42 27.61 -9.43
C MET A 4 -24.43 26.53 -9.03
N PRO A 5 -25.63 26.50 -9.64
CA PRO A 5 -26.59 25.43 -9.40
C PRO A 5 -26.10 24.20 -10.17
N GLU A 6 -25.16 23.45 -9.58
CA GLU A 6 -24.94 22.07 -10.02
C GLU A 6 -26.22 21.29 -9.66
N GLU A 7 -26.92 20.81 -10.70
CA GLU A 7 -28.17 20.05 -10.55
C GLU A 7 -27.87 18.67 -9.96
N VAL A 8 -27.94 18.54 -8.64
CA VAL A 8 -27.86 17.25 -7.97
C VAL A 8 -29.21 16.54 -8.04
N ARG A 9 -29.21 15.24 -8.36
CA ARG A 9 -30.44 14.43 -8.43
C ARG A 9 -30.43 13.30 -7.42
N ALA A 10 -31.62 12.98 -6.94
CA ALA A 10 -31.84 11.80 -6.11
C ALA A 10 -32.17 10.61 -7.01
N ILE A 11 -31.55 9.48 -6.76
CA ILE A 11 -31.79 8.25 -7.53
C ILE A 11 -33.01 7.57 -6.95
N GLN A 12 -34.12 7.58 -7.69
CA GLN A 12 -35.38 7.04 -7.22
C GLN A 12 -35.60 5.60 -7.70
N CYS A 13 -35.90 4.70 -6.76
CA CYS A 13 -36.26 3.33 -7.04
C CYS A 13 -37.59 3.28 -7.80
N ARG A 14 -37.59 2.70 -9.02
CA ARG A 14 -38.81 2.52 -9.82
C ARG A 14 -39.81 1.54 -9.21
N SER A 15 -39.37 0.67 -8.29
CA SER A 15 -40.23 -0.36 -7.68
C SER A 15 -41.02 0.13 -6.47
N CYS A 16 -40.43 0.99 -5.64
CA CYS A 16 -41.07 1.46 -4.39
C CYS A 16 -41.04 2.98 -4.18
N GLY A 17 -40.37 3.73 -5.06
CA GLY A 17 -40.20 5.18 -4.93
C GLY A 17 -39.15 5.63 -3.91
N GLY A 18 -38.49 4.72 -3.18
CA GLY A 18 -37.44 5.03 -2.20
C GLY A 18 -36.11 5.43 -2.82
N ALA A 19 -35.20 5.99 -2.02
CA ALA A 19 -33.86 6.37 -2.46
C ALA A 19 -32.96 5.16 -2.78
N MET A 20 -32.08 5.32 -3.77
CA MET A 20 -31.04 4.37 -4.14
C MET A 20 -29.66 4.96 -3.93
N TYR A 21 -28.69 4.11 -3.62
CA TYR A 21 -27.31 4.48 -3.30
C TYR A 21 -26.34 3.67 -4.15
N SER A 22 -25.21 4.28 -4.52
CA SER A 22 -24.18 3.60 -5.29
C SER A 22 -23.50 2.54 -4.43
N ASP A 23 -23.40 1.30 -4.93
CA ASP A 23 -22.71 0.21 -4.26
C ASP A 23 -21.64 -0.39 -5.19
N GLN A 24 -20.38 -0.21 -4.80
CA GLN A 24 -19.21 -0.66 -5.55
C GLN A 24 -19.14 -2.19 -5.68
N LYS A 25 -19.60 -2.92 -4.65
CA LYS A 25 -19.58 -4.38 -4.64
C LYS A 25 -20.61 -4.97 -5.60
N ALA A 26 -21.78 -4.35 -5.68
CA ALA A 26 -22.85 -4.74 -6.59
C ALA A 26 -22.67 -4.16 -8.01
N ALA A 27 -21.75 -3.20 -8.19
CA ALA A 27 -21.60 -2.41 -9.41
C ALA A 27 -22.96 -1.83 -9.88
N ALA A 28 -23.74 -1.35 -8.90
CA ALA A 28 -25.14 -1.01 -9.10
C ALA A 28 -25.59 0.05 -8.09
N TYR A 29 -26.67 0.72 -8.43
CA TYR A 29 -27.49 1.44 -7.45
C TYR A 29 -28.38 0.45 -6.71
N VAL A 30 -28.42 0.53 -5.38
CA VAL A 30 -29.22 -0.35 -4.53
C VAL A 30 -30.21 0.48 -3.73
N CYS A 31 -31.49 0.12 -3.80
CA CYS A 31 -32.54 0.76 -3.01
C CYS A 31 -32.43 0.34 -1.54
N ALA A 32 -32.26 1.31 -0.64
CA ALA A 32 -32.18 1.05 0.80
C ALA A 32 -33.50 0.53 1.41
N PHE A 33 -34.63 0.75 0.75
CA PHE A 33 -35.94 0.34 1.26
C PHE A 33 -36.35 -1.07 0.85
N CYS A 34 -36.35 -1.38 -0.45
CA CYS A 34 -36.84 -2.67 -0.97
C CYS A 34 -35.73 -3.58 -1.51
N GLY A 35 -34.46 -3.15 -1.52
CA GLY A 35 -33.33 -3.94 -1.98
C GLY A 35 -33.23 -4.10 -3.51
N THR A 36 -34.15 -3.51 -4.29
CA THR A 36 -34.04 -3.50 -5.75
C THR A 36 -32.72 -2.88 -6.17
N SER A 37 -32.00 -3.54 -7.08
CA SER A 37 -30.77 -3.03 -7.66
C SER A 37 -30.93 -2.69 -9.15
N VAL A 38 -30.23 -1.65 -9.59
CA VAL A 38 -30.13 -1.24 -10.99
C VAL A 38 -28.63 -1.10 -11.30
N PRO A 39 -28.08 -1.91 -12.23
CA PRO A 39 -26.68 -1.79 -12.63
C PRO A 39 -26.32 -0.37 -13.07
N TRP A 40 -25.10 0.08 -12.79
CA TRP A 40 -24.63 1.39 -13.27
C TRP A 40 -24.59 1.50 -14.80
N THR A 41 -24.43 0.36 -15.48
CA THR A 41 -24.43 0.25 -16.94
C THR A 41 -25.05 -1.06 -17.39
N ASN A 42 -25.61 -1.06 -18.60
CA ASN A 42 -26.08 -2.28 -19.27
C ASN A 42 -24.93 -3.13 -19.82
N GLU A 43 -23.73 -2.56 -19.93
CA GLU A 43 -22.54 -3.25 -20.41
C GLU A 43 -21.88 -4.06 -19.30
N GLN A 44 -21.26 -5.18 -19.66
CA GLN A 44 -20.59 -6.05 -18.69
C GLN A 44 -19.19 -5.54 -18.28
N VAL A 45 -19.01 -4.24 -18.10
CA VAL A 45 -17.70 -3.60 -17.87
C VAL A 45 -17.09 -4.06 -16.53
N PHE A 46 -17.91 -4.20 -15.50
CA PHE A 46 -17.45 -4.59 -14.16
C PHE A 46 -17.40 -6.10 -13.91
N TRP A 47 -17.78 -6.91 -14.90
CA TRP A 47 -17.70 -8.37 -14.84
C TRP A 47 -16.32 -8.84 -15.30
N SER A 48 -15.28 -8.32 -14.66
CA SER A 48 -13.90 -8.73 -14.92
C SER A 48 -13.66 -10.17 -14.45
N SER A 49 -12.70 -10.87 -15.09
CA SER A 49 -12.30 -12.20 -14.62
C SER A 49 -11.88 -12.16 -13.14
N PRO A 50 -12.30 -13.13 -12.31
CA PRO A 50 -11.93 -13.19 -10.90
C PRO A 50 -10.40 -13.25 -10.75
N ILE A 51 -9.89 -12.73 -9.63
CA ILE A 51 -8.47 -12.85 -9.29
C ILE A 51 -8.14 -14.35 -9.27
N THR A 52 -7.09 -14.74 -9.99
CA THR A 52 -6.58 -16.10 -9.92
C THR A 52 -5.30 -16.10 -9.11
N PHE A 53 -5.42 -16.50 -7.84
CA PHE A 53 -4.28 -16.77 -6.98
C PHE A 53 -3.52 -17.98 -7.52
N ARG A 54 -2.19 -17.90 -7.47
CA ARG A 54 -1.27 -18.84 -8.13
C ARG A 54 -0.31 -19.45 -7.11
N HIS A 55 -0.80 -19.68 -5.89
CA HIS A 55 0.01 -20.22 -4.81
C HIS A 55 0.65 -21.54 -5.19
N LYS A 56 1.93 -21.66 -4.85
CA LYS A 56 2.69 -22.90 -5.00
C LYS A 56 3.51 -23.12 -3.74
N PRO A 57 3.05 -24.02 -2.86
CA PRO A 57 3.78 -24.33 -1.64
C PRO A 57 5.19 -24.84 -1.93
N VAL A 58 6.12 -24.52 -1.04
CA VAL A 58 7.44 -25.16 -1.02
C VAL A 58 7.29 -26.67 -0.81
N GLN A 59 7.95 -27.44 -1.66
CA GLN A 59 7.95 -28.90 -1.55
C GLN A 59 8.83 -29.35 -0.38
N ILE A 60 8.29 -30.22 0.47
CA ILE A 60 9.01 -30.86 1.57
C ILE A 60 9.29 -32.33 1.20
N VAL A 61 10.56 -32.75 1.31
CA VAL A 61 11.02 -34.12 1.08
C VAL A 61 11.83 -34.54 2.31
N ASP A 62 11.38 -35.58 3.02
CA ASP A 62 12.02 -36.10 4.24
C ASP A 62 12.36 -35.01 5.28
N GLY A 63 11.42 -34.07 5.47
CA GLY A 63 11.57 -32.93 6.39
C GLY A 63 12.51 -31.82 5.90
N ALA A 64 13.01 -31.88 4.67
CA ALA A 64 13.82 -30.84 4.04
C ALA A 64 13.04 -30.08 2.95
N MET A 65 13.24 -28.77 2.88
CA MET A 65 12.69 -27.87 1.87
C MET A 65 13.45 -27.98 0.56
N LYS A 66 12.74 -28.09 -0.56
CA LYS A 66 13.33 -28.10 -1.90
C LYS A 66 13.41 -26.68 -2.47
N LEU A 67 14.56 -26.04 -2.33
CA LEU A 67 14.77 -24.62 -2.66
C LEU A 67 15.43 -24.38 -4.03
N GLY A 68 15.31 -25.35 -4.96
CA GLY A 68 15.93 -25.22 -6.29
C GLY A 68 15.43 -24.04 -7.14
N HIS A 69 14.28 -23.45 -6.81
CA HIS A 69 13.71 -22.29 -7.48
C HIS A 69 14.36 -20.96 -7.09
N VAL A 70 15.15 -20.95 -6.00
CA VAL A 70 15.84 -19.77 -5.45
C VAL A 70 17.33 -20.06 -5.16
N GLU A 71 17.87 -21.14 -5.73
CA GLU A 71 19.26 -21.53 -5.48
C GLU A 71 20.26 -20.68 -6.27
N VAL A 72 19.90 -20.23 -7.47
CA VAL A 72 20.72 -19.30 -8.25
C VAL A 72 20.58 -17.93 -7.62
N MET A 73 21.67 -17.44 -7.03
CA MET A 73 21.70 -16.14 -6.37
C MET A 73 22.55 -15.13 -7.14
N THR A 74 22.16 -13.87 -7.06
CA THR A 74 22.88 -12.73 -7.62
C THR A 74 23.16 -11.69 -6.53
N GLU A 75 24.06 -10.77 -6.81
CA GLU A 75 24.31 -9.60 -5.95
C GLU A 75 23.04 -8.74 -5.81
N VAL A 76 22.93 -8.07 -4.67
CA VAL A 76 21.85 -7.14 -4.37
C VAL A 76 22.17 -5.78 -5.00
N ASP A 77 21.36 -5.35 -5.96
CA ASP A 77 21.43 -4.01 -6.54
C ASP A 77 20.07 -3.31 -6.35
N PRO A 78 19.89 -2.50 -5.28
CA PRO A 78 18.64 -1.79 -5.04
C PRO A 78 18.52 -0.55 -5.94
N HIS A 79 19.07 -0.55 -7.16
CA HIS A 79 18.97 0.49 -8.17
C HIS A 79 18.62 1.91 -7.67
N ASP A 80 19.62 2.64 -7.14
CA ASP A 80 19.47 4.00 -6.60
C ASP A 80 19.59 5.05 -7.72
N ALA A 81 18.60 5.09 -8.62
CA ALA A 81 18.59 6.03 -9.73
C ALA A 81 17.21 6.61 -10.06
N ARG A 82 17.21 7.78 -10.72
CA ARG A 82 16.00 8.48 -11.20
C ARG A 82 14.92 8.57 -10.11
N VAL A 83 13.75 7.98 -10.35
CA VAL A 83 12.57 8.04 -9.46
C VAL A 83 12.64 7.09 -8.26
N LEU A 84 13.62 6.18 -8.24
CA LEU A 84 13.91 5.33 -7.09
C LEU A 84 14.99 5.93 -6.21
N SER A 85 15.71 6.95 -6.71
CA SER A 85 16.83 7.50 -5.97
C SER A 85 16.45 8.11 -4.62
N GLN A 86 17.33 8.00 -3.64
CA GLN A 86 17.17 8.68 -2.34
C GLN A 86 16.87 10.17 -2.52
N LYS A 87 17.59 10.85 -3.43
CA LYS A 87 17.37 12.27 -3.72
C LYS A 87 15.95 12.54 -4.21
N TYR A 88 15.43 11.71 -5.12
CA TYR A 88 14.07 11.89 -5.63
C TYR A 88 12.99 11.68 -4.55
N ARG A 89 13.24 10.79 -3.59
CA ARG A 89 12.33 10.51 -2.46
C ARG A 89 12.19 11.67 -1.47
N GLN A 90 13.06 12.68 -1.51
CA GLN A 90 12.89 13.94 -0.77
C GLN A 90 11.67 14.75 -1.25
N ASN A 91 11.23 14.56 -2.50
CA ASN A 91 10.11 15.31 -3.04
C ASN A 91 8.80 14.95 -2.32
N SER A 92 7.98 15.96 -2.07
CA SER A 92 6.59 15.75 -1.65
C SER A 92 5.80 15.16 -2.82
N VAL A 93 4.65 14.55 -2.54
CA VAL A 93 3.66 14.15 -3.53
C VAL A 93 3.31 15.34 -4.43
N ALA A 94 3.03 16.50 -3.84
CA ALA A 94 2.77 17.73 -4.59
C ALA A 94 3.95 18.16 -5.47
N GLY A 95 5.19 18.07 -4.97
CA GLY A 95 6.38 18.37 -5.74
C GLY A 95 6.58 17.40 -6.91
N LYS A 96 6.30 16.11 -6.71
CA LYS A 96 6.34 15.11 -7.79
C LYS A 96 5.24 15.37 -8.83
N LEU A 97 4.03 15.74 -8.43
CA LEU A 97 2.98 16.12 -9.37
C LEU A 97 3.36 17.37 -10.17
N ALA A 98 3.92 18.40 -9.53
CA ALA A 98 4.37 19.58 -10.25
C ALA A 98 5.48 19.29 -11.28
N LEU A 99 6.28 18.23 -11.08
CA LEU A 99 7.32 17.81 -12.03
C LEU A 99 6.79 16.99 -13.20
N TRP A 100 5.74 16.21 -12.99
CA TRP A 100 5.34 15.15 -13.93
C TRP A 100 3.88 15.20 -14.39
N ASP A 101 3.04 16.01 -13.74
CA ASP A 101 1.59 16.01 -13.91
C ASP A 101 1.00 17.41 -13.63
N GLU A 102 1.30 18.34 -14.55
CA GLU A 102 0.80 19.72 -14.49
C GLU A 102 -0.73 19.79 -14.55
N THR A 103 -1.37 18.87 -15.30
CA THR A 103 -2.83 18.76 -15.42
C THR A 103 -3.46 18.54 -14.06
N THR A 104 -3.01 17.53 -13.32
CA THR A 104 -3.55 17.24 -12.00
C THR A 104 -3.21 18.32 -10.98
N THR A 105 -2.04 18.93 -11.11
CA THR A 105 -1.64 20.08 -10.29
C THR A 105 -2.60 21.26 -10.48
N ALA A 106 -2.91 21.61 -11.74
CA ALA A 106 -3.85 22.67 -12.07
C ALA A 106 -5.28 22.35 -11.61
N ALA A 107 -5.71 21.09 -11.78
CA ALA A 107 -7.02 20.64 -11.32
C ALA A 107 -7.17 20.78 -9.80
N PHE A 108 -6.19 20.32 -9.02
CA PHE A 108 -6.21 20.45 -7.55
C PHE A 108 -6.15 21.90 -7.07
N ALA A 109 -5.45 22.79 -7.79
CA ALA A 109 -5.45 24.22 -7.47
C ALA A 109 -6.84 24.87 -7.63
N GLY A 110 -7.69 24.33 -8.49
CA GLY A 110 -9.07 24.78 -8.71
C GLY A 110 -10.12 24.16 -7.79
N VAL A 111 -9.74 23.26 -6.87
CA VAL A 111 -10.71 22.61 -5.97
C VAL A 111 -11.37 23.63 -5.06
N CYS A 112 -12.70 23.54 -4.97
CA CYS A 112 -13.49 24.44 -4.16
C CYS A 112 -14.56 23.69 -3.37
N ARG A 113 -15.07 24.36 -2.33
CA ARG A 113 -16.20 23.88 -1.54
C ARG A 113 -17.50 24.28 -2.25
N LEU A 114 -18.33 23.29 -2.50
CA LEU A 114 -19.66 23.42 -3.06
C LEU A 114 -20.69 23.49 -1.94
N THR A 115 -21.78 24.21 -2.16
CA THR A 115 -22.90 24.37 -1.22
C THR A 115 -24.19 24.09 -1.96
N PHE A 116 -25.04 23.27 -1.36
CA PHE A 116 -26.27 22.75 -1.93
C PHE A 116 -27.41 22.92 -0.94
N ILE A 117 -28.63 23.04 -1.46
CA ILE A 117 -29.85 22.97 -0.66
C ILE A 117 -30.48 21.59 -0.89
N CYS A 118 -30.73 20.85 0.19
CA CYS A 118 -31.33 19.52 0.10
C CYS A 118 -32.76 19.62 -0.45
N PRO A 119 -33.08 18.96 -1.58
CA PRO A 119 -34.41 19.02 -2.16
C PRO A 119 -35.48 18.30 -1.31
N PHE A 120 -35.08 17.44 -0.38
CA PHE A 120 -36.01 16.71 0.49
C PHE A 120 -36.33 17.44 1.80
N CYS A 121 -35.35 18.06 2.45
CA CYS A 121 -35.55 18.68 3.77
C CYS A 121 -35.29 20.19 3.80
N GLY A 122 -34.83 20.79 2.70
CA GLY A 122 -34.46 22.21 2.63
C GLY A 122 -33.18 22.59 3.37
N GLY A 123 -32.51 21.64 4.04
CA GLY A 123 -31.27 21.88 4.77
C GLY A 123 -30.08 22.13 3.85
N GLU A 124 -29.24 23.11 4.18
CA GLU A 124 -28.01 23.43 3.45
C GLU A 124 -26.89 22.44 3.78
N PHE A 125 -26.25 21.86 2.78
CA PHE A 125 -25.10 20.97 2.97
C PHE A 125 -24.00 21.31 1.97
N THR A 126 -22.81 20.74 2.19
CA THR A 126 -21.61 21.12 1.44
C THR A 126 -20.79 19.89 1.06
N GLY A 127 -20.01 20.01 0.00
CA GLY A 127 -18.99 19.03 -0.39
C GLY A 127 -17.80 19.69 -1.08
N GLU A 128 -16.89 18.87 -1.59
CA GLU A 128 -15.77 19.31 -2.42
C GLU A 128 -16.04 19.03 -3.89
N SER A 129 -15.56 19.91 -4.77
CA SER A 129 -15.69 19.78 -6.23
C SER A 129 -14.98 18.56 -6.85
N THR A 130 -14.29 17.77 -6.03
CA THR A 130 -13.70 16.48 -6.39
C THR A 130 -14.65 15.31 -6.17
N GLN A 131 -15.77 15.52 -5.47
CA GLN A 131 -16.75 14.48 -5.18
C GLN A 131 -17.77 14.36 -6.31
N HIS A 132 -18.30 13.15 -6.46
CA HIS A 132 -19.44 12.86 -7.34
C HIS A 132 -20.73 12.59 -6.57
N PHE A 133 -20.59 12.19 -5.31
CA PHE A 133 -21.70 11.94 -4.40
C PHE A 133 -21.60 12.84 -3.18
N PHE A 134 -22.75 13.37 -2.77
CA PHE A 134 -22.86 14.30 -1.65
C PHE A 134 -23.98 13.85 -0.72
N THR A 135 -23.70 13.79 0.59
CA THR A 135 -24.68 13.36 1.59
C THR A 135 -25.15 14.54 2.43
N CYS A 136 -26.46 14.74 2.53
CA CYS A 136 -27.03 15.77 3.40
C CYS A 136 -26.89 15.35 4.88
N GLY A 137 -26.24 16.19 5.69
CA GLY A 137 -26.05 15.93 7.12
C GLY A 137 -27.33 15.95 7.97
N TYR A 138 -28.45 16.46 7.45
CA TYR A 138 -29.71 16.56 8.20
C TYR A 138 -30.64 15.36 8.01
N CYS A 139 -30.73 14.83 6.79
CA CYS A 139 -31.66 13.75 6.44
C CYS A 139 -30.97 12.50 5.88
N SER A 140 -29.65 12.53 5.73
CA SER A 140 -28.82 11.41 5.27
C SER A 140 -29.12 10.89 3.86
N ASN A 141 -29.89 11.64 3.07
CA ASN A 141 -30.02 11.37 1.63
C ASN A 141 -28.71 11.73 0.91
N THR A 142 -28.32 10.87 -0.03
CA THR A 142 -27.16 11.07 -0.90
C THR A 142 -27.65 11.49 -2.29
N PHE A 143 -26.92 12.40 -2.91
CA PHE A 143 -27.20 12.95 -4.22
C PHE A 143 -25.99 12.78 -5.13
N GLU A 144 -26.25 12.63 -6.42
CA GLU A 144 -25.21 12.51 -7.44
C GLU A 144 -25.21 13.73 -8.38
N ASP A 145 -24.04 14.01 -8.95
CA ASP A 145 -23.92 14.86 -10.13
C ASP A 145 -24.15 14.02 -11.40
N GLU A 146 -25.33 14.18 -12.02
CA GLU A 146 -25.74 13.40 -13.20
C GLU A 146 -24.78 13.51 -14.39
N GLN A 147 -24.05 14.63 -14.54
CA GLN A 147 -23.11 14.79 -15.65
C GLN A 147 -21.81 14.01 -15.43
N LEU A 148 -21.44 13.82 -14.17
CA LEU A 148 -20.18 13.17 -13.77
C LEU A 148 -20.37 11.67 -13.46
N VAL A 149 -21.58 11.23 -13.09
CA VAL A 149 -21.85 9.84 -12.74
C VAL A 149 -22.26 9.01 -13.96
N ARG A 150 -21.25 8.56 -14.70
CA ARG A 150 -21.33 7.54 -15.76
C ARG A 150 -20.03 6.73 -15.78
N PRO A 151 -20.02 5.47 -16.24
CA PRO A 151 -18.80 4.66 -16.23
C PRO A 151 -17.68 5.31 -17.02
N GLY A 152 -16.48 5.35 -16.42
CA GLY A 152 -15.33 6.06 -17.00
C GLY A 152 -15.48 7.58 -17.13
N GLY A 153 -16.57 8.15 -16.61
CA GLY A 153 -16.92 9.57 -16.63
C GLY A 153 -16.33 10.39 -15.48
N TYR A 154 -15.52 9.77 -14.63
CA TYR A 154 -14.77 10.48 -13.60
C TYR A 154 -13.86 11.54 -14.21
N ARG A 155 -13.60 12.59 -13.45
CA ARG A 155 -12.72 13.69 -13.84
C ARG A 155 -11.27 13.21 -13.88
N ARG A 156 -10.82 12.77 -15.07
CA ARG A 156 -9.48 12.22 -15.33
C ARG A 156 -8.37 13.15 -14.85
N GLU A 157 -8.61 14.46 -14.88
CA GLU A 157 -7.68 15.46 -14.37
C GLU A 157 -7.43 15.40 -12.85
N PHE A 158 -8.19 14.61 -12.08
CA PHE A 158 -7.91 14.39 -10.65
C PHE A 158 -7.17 13.09 -10.36
N ILE A 159 -6.87 12.29 -11.38
CA ILE A 159 -6.06 11.09 -11.19
C ILE A 159 -4.59 11.44 -11.27
N MET A 160 -3.91 11.14 -10.17
CA MET A 160 -2.54 11.56 -9.93
C MET A 160 -1.53 10.63 -10.60
N GLY A 161 -0.64 11.20 -11.41
CA GLY A 161 0.55 10.56 -11.94
C GLY A 161 0.54 10.40 -13.46
N VAL A 162 1.74 10.17 -14.01
CA VAL A 162 1.95 9.97 -15.46
C VAL A 162 1.26 8.68 -15.89
N GLY A 163 0.15 8.78 -16.60
CA GLY A 163 -0.65 7.64 -17.03
C GLY A 163 -2.02 7.54 -16.35
N ALA A 164 -2.70 8.67 -16.14
CA ALA A 164 -4.06 8.78 -15.56
C ALA A 164 -5.12 7.81 -16.13
N GLU A 165 -4.86 7.15 -17.26
CA GLU A 165 -5.73 6.11 -17.85
C GLU A 165 -5.48 4.69 -17.30
N ASN A 166 -4.35 4.45 -16.63
CA ASN A 166 -3.96 3.13 -16.11
C ASN A 166 -4.39 2.92 -14.66
N ILE A 167 -5.71 2.92 -14.45
CA ILE A 167 -6.32 2.71 -13.13
C ILE A 167 -6.88 1.29 -13.05
N PRO A 168 -6.56 0.53 -12.00
CA PRO A 168 -7.20 -0.76 -11.78
C PRO A 168 -8.71 -0.62 -11.53
N GLU A 169 -9.51 -1.46 -12.20
CA GLU A 169 -10.98 -1.52 -12.07
C GLU A 169 -11.45 -2.31 -10.83
N LYS A 170 -10.56 -2.50 -9.86
CA LYS A 170 -10.80 -3.26 -8.63
C LYS A 170 -10.14 -2.53 -7.48
N ALA A 171 -10.77 -2.57 -6.31
CA ALA A 171 -10.21 -1.99 -5.10
C ALA A 171 -10.56 -2.81 -3.86
N ILE A 172 -9.78 -2.63 -2.80
CA ILE A 172 -10.24 -2.91 -1.44
C ILE A 172 -10.92 -1.63 -0.92
N PRO A 173 -12.17 -1.67 -0.43
CA PRO A 173 -12.84 -0.47 0.07
C PRO A 173 -12.24 -0.01 1.41
N PHE A 174 -12.31 1.31 1.68
CA PHE A 174 -12.02 1.85 3.01
C PHE A 174 -12.95 1.22 4.05
N SER A 175 -12.37 0.46 4.99
CA SER A 175 -13.08 -0.14 6.13
C SER A 175 -12.76 0.57 7.45
N VAL A 176 -11.74 1.43 7.43
CA VAL A 176 -11.33 2.35 8.49
C VAL A 176 -11.77 3.73 8.07
N THR A 177 -12.39 4.49 8.98
CA THR A 177 -12.77 5.88 8.69
C THR A 177 -11.59 6.84 8.83
N MET A 178 -11.68 8.03 8.23
CA MET A 178 -10.65 9.07 8.38
C MET A 178 -10.34 9.37 9.85
N THR A 179 -11.36 9.49 10.71
CA THR A 179 -11.17 9.72 12.14
C THR A 179 -10.44 8.57 12.83
N GLN A 180 -10.74 7.32 12.46
CA GLN A 180 -10.04 6.16 13.00
C GLN A 180 -8.57 6.13 12.55
N ALA A 181 -8.29 6.46 11.28
CA ALA A 181 -6.94 6.54 10.75
C ALA A 181 -6.12 7.67 11.39
N GLN A 182 -6.71 8.85 11.57
CA GLN A 182 -6.11 9.98 12.30
C GLN A 182 -5.77 9.58 13.73
N ASN A 183 -6.67 8.87 14.41
CA ASN A 183 -6.40 8.33 15.74
C ASN A 183 -5.25 7.31 15.74
N ALA A 184 -5.20 6.39 14.77
CA ALA A 184 -4.11 5.43 14.65
C ALA A 184 -2.75 6.12 14.45
N ALA A 185 -2.69 7.13 13.57
CA ALA A 185 -1.50 7.95 13.36
C ALA A 185 -1.08 8.73 14.61
N ARG A 186 -2.05 9.29 15.35
CA ARG A 186 -1.77 10.03 16.59
C ARG A 186 -1.21 9.13 17.68
N VAL A 187 -1.76 7.92 17.83
CA VAL A 187 -1.24 6.93 18.79
C VAL A 187 0.17 6.47 18.40
N LEU A 188 0.45 6.26 17.10
CA LEU A 188 1.82 5.99 16.63
C LEU A 188 2.75 7.15 17.00
N ALA A 189 2.35 8.41 16.77
CA ALA A 189 3.18 9.57 17.09
C ALA A 189 3.48 9.68 18.59
N GLN A 190 2.50 9.37 19.45
CA GLN A 190 2.65 9.36 20.90
C GLN A 190 3.61 8.29 21.43
N GLN A 191 3.81 7.20 20.68
CA GLN A 191 4.80 6.17 21.03
C GLN A 191 6.24 6.65 20.79
N PHE A 192 6.43 7.66 19.94
CA PHE A 192 7.74 8.18 19.55
C PHE A 192 7.80 9.72 19.66
N PRO A 193 7.50 10.32 20.83
CA PRO A 193 7.24 11.76 20.93
C PRO A 193 8.44 12.63 20.53
N GLN A 194 9.66 12.17 20.80
CA GLN A 194 10.90 12.88 20.43
C GLN A 194 11.08 12.95 18.90
N GLU A 195 10.62 11.92 18.19
CA GLU A 195 10.78 11.80 16.74
C GLU A 195 9.87 12.75 15.97
N PHE A 196 8.74 13.14 16.58
CA PHE A 196 7.75 14.06 16.03
C PHE A 196 7.84 15.48 16.63
N ALA A 197 8.84 15.74 17.46
CA ALA A 197 9.05 17.06 18.07
C ALA A 197 9.21 18.14 16.98
N GLY A 198 8.53 19.27 17.15
CA GLY A 198 8.59 20.40 16.20
C GLY A 198 7.93 20.15 14.84
N GLN A 199 7.20 19.04 14.66
CA GLN A 199 6.50 18.71 13.41
C GLN A 199 5.05 19.22 13.35
N ASP A 200 4.51 19.73 14.46
CA ASP A 200 3.08 20.09 14.61
C ASP A 200 2.15 18.93 14.20
N ILE A 201 2.54 17.72 14.58
CA ILE A 201 1.99 16.50 13.98
C ILE A 201 0.49 16.32 14.23
N GLU A 202 -0.02 16.74 15.39
CA GLU A 202 -1.45 16.61 15.72
C GLU A 202 -2.33 17.50 14.84
N ARG A 203 -1.92 18.76 14.59
CA ARG A 203 -2.64 19.65 13.67
C ARG A 203 -2.60 19.07 12.26
N ARG A 204 -1.43 18.61 11.82
CA ARG A 204 -1.22 18.10 10.46
C ARG A 204 -1.99 16.82 10.18
N ILE A 205 -2.01 15.87 11.10
CA ILE A 205 -2.85 14.66 10.98
C ILE A 205 -4.32 15.05 10.76
N ARG A 206 -4.83 16.04 11.50
CA ARG A 206 -6.22 16.48 11.38
C ARG A 206 -6.52 17.21 10.06
N ALA A 207 -5.59 18.05 9.60
CA ALA A 207 -5.85 19.00 8.51
C ALA A 207 -5.31 18.57 7.13
N GLU A 208 -4.27 17.74 7.09
CA GLU A 208 -3.48 17.47 5.87
C GLU A 208 -3.53 15.98 5.45
N MET A 209 -4.00 15.08 6.30
CA MET A 209 -4.11 13.66 5.97
C MET A 209 -5.16 13.43 4.88
N ALA A 210 -4.77 12.77 3.79
CA ALA A 210 -5.63 12.49 2.65
C ALA A 210 -5.97 11.00 2.56
N ALA A 211 -7.21 10.69 2.16
CA ALA A 211 -7.58 9.35 1.73
C ALA A 211 -7.16 9.16 0.27
N VAL A 212 -6.47 8.07 -0.03
CA VAL A 212 -5.92 7.79 -1.36
C VAL A 212 -6.12 6.32 -1.72
N TYR A 213 -6.62 6.07 -2.92
CA TYR A 213 -6.53 4.78 -3.58
C TYR A 213 -5.22 4.69 -4.38
N ILE A 214 -4.34 3.77 -4.02
CA ILE A 214 -3.01 3.61 -4.61
C ILE A 214 -2.96 2.26 -5.34
N PRO A 215 -2.39 2.17 -6.57
CA PRO A 215 -2.36 0.93 -7.33
C PRO A 215 -1.26 -0.01 -6.83
N PHE A 216 -1.59 -1.29 -6.74
CA PHE A 216 -0.69 -2.37 -6.38
C PHE A 216 -0.92 -3.57 -7.29
N SER A 217 0.12 -4.40 -7.43
CA SER A 217 0.00 -5.74 -7.99
C SER A 217 0.46 -6.79 -7.00
N LEU A 218 -0.20 -7.95 -7.07
CA LEU A 218 -0.03 -9.04 -6.13
C LEU A 218 0.87 -10.14 -6.70
N ALA A 219 1.81 -10.60 -5.88
CA ALA A 219 2.65 -11.76 -6.19
C ALA A 219 2.94 -12.58 -4.93
N ASP A 220 3.20 -13.87 -5.12
CA ASP A 220 3.96 -14.62 -4.11
C ASP A 220 5.46 -14.36 -4.33
N LEU A 221 6.19 -14.20 -3.23
CA LEU A 221 7.64 -14.08 -3.19
C LEU A 221 8.22 -15.23 -2.39
N SER A 222 9.17 -15.94 -3.00
CA SER A 222 10.14 -16.78 -2.29
C SER A 222 11.51 -16.15 -2.41
N VAL A 223 12.22 -15.98 -1.30
CA VAL A 223 13.58 -15.44 -1.32
C VAL A 223 14.52 -16.26 -0.45
N LYS A 224 15.66 -16.65 -1.02
CA LYS A 224 16.79 -17.23 -0.27
C LYS A 224 17.92 -16.20 -0.26
N MET A 225 18.49 -15.95 0.92
CA MET A 225 19.43 -14.86 1.17
C MET A 225 20.73 -15.43 1.73
N SER A 226 21.86 -15.07 1.14
CA SER A 226 23.17 -15.19 1.77
C SER A 226 23.42 -13.93 2.60
N THR A 227 23.57 -14.10 3.91
CA THR A 227 23.57 -12.98 4.88
C THR A 227 24.91 -12.90 5.61
N HIS A 228 25.51 -11.71 5.61
CA HIS A 228 26.58 -11.34 6.54
C HIS A 228 25.97 -10.68 7.79
N SER A 229 26.43 -11.05 8.99
CA SER A 229 25.89 -10.46 10.22
C SER A 229 26.92 -10.32 11.33
N ASN A 230 26.56 -9.58 12.38
CA ASN A 230 27.39 -9.49 13.59
C ASN A 230 27.55 -10.82 14.35
N ARG A 231 26.83 -11.88 13.98
CA ARG A 231 26.96 -13.22 14.55
C ARG A 231 27.71 -14.20 13.63
N GLY A 232 28.06 -13.79 12.41
CA GLY A 232 28.66 -14.63 11.37
C GLY A 232 27.75 -14.78 10.16
N ASP A 233 28.26 -15.46 9.13
CA ASP A 233 27.58 -15.61 7.85
C ASP A 233 26.64 -16.81 7.88
N PHE A 234 25.49 -16.71 7.21
CA PHE A 234 24.52 -17.80 7.11
C PHE A 234 23.59 -17.62 5.91
N GLU A 235 22.86 -18.68 5.56
CA GLU A 235 21.77 -18.59 4.58
C GLU A 235 20.43 -18.54 5.30
N ALA A 236 19.52 -17.71 4.80
CA ALA A 236 18.14 -17.61 5.27
C ALA A 236 17.16 -17.80 4.12
N TYR A 237 15.94 -18.19 4.44
CA TYR A 237 14.83 -18.32 3.51
C TYR A 237 13.59 -17.62 4.08
N GLU A 238 12.87 -16.90 3.24
CA GLU A 238 11.61 -16.24 3.58
C GLU A 238 10.59 -16.42 2.45
N GLU A 239 9.34 -16.63 2.82
CA GLU A 239 8.21 -16.69 1.89
C GLU A 239 7.16 -15.63 2.27
N ILE A 240 6.69 -14.89 1.27
CA ILE A 240 5.59 -13.95 1.38
C ILE A 240 4.52 -14.35 0.37
N VAL A 241 3.36 -14.75 0.88
CA VAL A 241 2.19 -15.09 0.06
C VAL A 241 1.32 -13.86 -0.07
N ASN A 242 0.80 -13.60 -1.27
CA ASN A 242 -0.03 -12.41 -1.54
C ASN A 242 0.66 -11.10 -1.10
N TRP A 243 1.92 -10.91 -1.51
CA TRP A 243 2.65 -9.66 -1.29
C TRP A 243 2.14 -8.54 -2.21
N ALA A 244 1.62 -7.47 -1.61
CA ALA A 244 1.16 -6.30 -2.34
C ALA A 244 2.33 -5.36 -2.63
N CYS A 245 2.74 -5.29 -3.90
CA CYS A 245 3.84 -4.43 -4.31
C CYS A 245 3.31 -3.15 -5.02
N PRO A 246 3.64 -1.92 -4.54
CA PRO A 246 3.14 -0.67 -5.12
C PRO A 246 3.48 -0.52 -6.60
N ASP A 247 2.51 -0.13 -7.43
CA ASP A 247 2.66 0.10 -8.86
C ASP A 247 2.83 1.61 -9.19
N THR A 248 3.29 2.42 -8.23
CA THR A 248 3.53 3.86 -8.42
C THR A 248 4.71 4.36 -7.59
N THR A 249 5.47 5.33 -8.12
CA THR A 249 6.58 6.01 -7.43
C THR A 249 6.18 7.40 -6.91
N LEU A 250 4.89 7.77 -7.07
CA LEU A 250 4.36 9.04 -6.57
C LEU A 250 4.44 9.10 -5.03
N TYR A 251 4.10 8.01 -4.37
CA TYR A 251 4.23 7.82 -2.91
C TYR A 251 5.54 7.12 -2.57
N ASP A 252 5.96 7.18 -1.30
CA ASP A 252 7.17 6.45 -0.86
C ASP A 252 6.87 4.94 -0.79
N ILE A 253 7.49 4.18 -1.70
CA ILE A 253 7.18 2.75 -1.89
C ILE A 253 7.53 1.92 -0.65
N HIS A 254 8.61 2.26 0.06
CA HIS A 254 9.04 1.54 1.25
C HIS A 254 8.09 1.77 2.42
N LEU A 255 7.59 3.01 2.58
CA LEU A 255 6.55 3.31 3.57
C LEU A 255 5.24 2.55 3.27
N LEU A 256 4.87 2.44 1.99
CA LEU A 256 3.68 1.69 1.57
C LEU A 256 3.80 0.19 1.87
N ASP A 257 4.97 -0.43 1.64
CA ASP A 257 5.23 -1.83 1.99
C ASP A 257 5.05 -2.12 3.49
N ARG A 258 5.22 -1.11 4.36
CA ARG A 258 4.99 -1.28 5.80
C ARG A 258 3.52 -1.43 6.20
N LEU A 259 2.57 -1.25 5.27
CA LEU A 259 1.14 -1.28 5.56
C LEU A 259 0.54 -2.69 5.60
N ASP A 260 1.26 -3.71 5.14
CA ASP A 260 0.84 -5.11 5.23
C ASP A 260 0.48 -5.51 6.67
N PRO A 261 -0.52 -6.39 6.88
CA PRO A 261 -1.13 -7.24 5.87
C PRO A 261 -2.40 -6.61 5.25
N TRP A 262 -2.75 -7.08 4.05
CA TRP A 262 -4.00 -6.78 3.35
C TRP A 262 -4.85 -8.04 3.22
N ASP A 263 -6.17 -7.89 3.27
CA ASP A 263 -7.14 -8.96 3.04
C ASP A 263 -7.80 -8.79 1.67
N PHE A 264 -7.35 -9.57 0.69
CA PHE A 264 -7.82 -9.54 -0.70
C PHE A 264 -9.17 -10.24 -0.90
N GLY A 265 -9.69 -10.94 0.12
CA GLY A 265 -11.07 -11.41 0.13
C GLY A 265 -12.10 -10.28 0.12
N ALA A 266 -11.68 -9.05 0.42
CA ALA A 266 -12.51 -7.85 0.39
C ALA A 266 -12.47 -7.10 -0.96
N VAL A 267 -11.77 -7.61 -1.98
CA VAL A 267 -11.69 -6.93 -3.28
C VAL A 267 -13.05 -6.89 -3.95
N ILE A 268 -13.41 -5.72 -4.45
CA ILE A 268 -14.64 -5.43 -5.19
C ILE A 268 -14.33 -4.74 -6.52
N PRO A 269 -15.26 -4.75 -7.49
CA PRO A 269 -15.20 -3.84 -8.62
C PRO A 269 -15.05 -2.40 -8.14
N PHE A 270 -14.30 -1.60 -8.89
CA PHE A 270 -14.07 -0.21 -8.55
C PHE A 270 -14.09 0.71 -9.76
N ASP A 271 -14.92 1.75 -9.70
CA ASP A 271 -14.86 2.89 -10.62
C ASP A 271 -14.93 4.18 -9.78
N PRO A 272 -13.94 5.07 -9.89
CA PRO A 272 -13.93 6.37 -9.20
C PRO A 272 -15.20 7.19 -9.43
N ALA A 273 -15.85 7.08 -10.60
CA ALA A 273 -17.05 7.85 -10.95
C ALA A 273 -18.23 7.50 -10.03
N PHE A 274 -18.25 6.28 -9.49
CA PHE A 274 -19.32 5.76 -8.65
C PHE A 274 -18.95 5.68 -7.17
N ALA A 275 -17.77 6.19 -6.78
CA ALA A 275 -17.25 6.06 -5.43
C ALA A 275 -17.65 7.25 -4.56
N GLU A 276 -18.16 6.95 -3.36
CA GLU A 276 -18.56 7.95 -2.38
C GLU A 276 -17.37 8.44 -1.54
N GLY A 277 -17.45 9.68 -1.06
CA GLY A 277 -16.49 10.29 -0.15
C GLY A 277 -15.44 11.18 -0.82
N ILE A 278 -14.56 11.75 0.01
CA ILE A 278 -13.46 12.61 -0.42
C ILE A 278 -12.18 11.77 -0.40
N PHE A 279 -11.69 11.42 -1.59
CA PHE A 279 -10.47 10.65 -1.76
C PHE A 279 -9.74 11.09 -3.02
N ARG A 280 -8.48 10.67 -3.15
CA ARG A 280 -7.67 10.81 -4.35
C ARG A 280 -7.41 9.44 -4.96
N VAL A 281 -7.09 9.40 -6.25
CA VAL A 281 -6.71 8.16 -6.95
C VAL A 281 -5.36 8.37 -7.60
N ALA A 282 -4.44 7.43 -7.38
CA ALA A 282 -3.17 7.40 -8.08
C ALA A 282 -3.23 6.43 -9.26
N ALA A 283 -2.58 6.79 -10.36
CA ALA A 283 -2.41 5.91 -11.50
C ALA A 283 -1.17 5.02 -11.37
N THR A 284 -1.18 3.92 -12.11
CA THR A 284 -0.02 3.05 -12.28
C THR A 284 1.08 3.83 -13.01
N ALA A 285 2.29 3.86 -12.44
CA ALA A 285 3.43 4.53 -13.03
C ALA A 285 4.27 3.55 -13.87
N ASN A 286 4.75 4.00 -15.02
CA ASN A 286 5.68 3.27 -15.89
C ASN A 286 7.07 3.94 -15.96
N ASN A 287 7.38 4.79 -14.97
CA ASN A 287 8.60 5.60 -14.94
C ASN A 287 9.81 4.90 -14.29
N ALA A 288 9.62 3.68 -13.79
CA ALA A 288 10.66 2.77 -13.31
C ALA A 288 10.38 1.33 -13.78
N SER A 289 11.44 0.53 -13.93
CA SER A 289 11.32 -0.91 -14.17
C SER A 289 10.69 -1.59 -12.96
N ARG A 290 9.85 -2.60 -13.22
CA ARG A 290 9.20 -3.36 -12.16
C ARG A 290 10.21 -4.16 -11.32
N ALA A 291 11.27 -4.67 -11.96
CA ALA A 291 12.34 -5.38 -11.27
C ALA A 291 13.06 -4.45 -10.28
N ASP A 292 13.48 -3.27 -10.76
CA ASP A 292 14.19 -2.28 -9.94
C ASP A 292 13.36 -1.81 -8.73
N VAL A 293 12.04 -1.60 -8.90
CA VAL A 293 11.13 -1.26 -7.80
C VAL A 293 11.10 -2.38 -6.75
N ILE A 294 11.00 -3.62 -7.20
CA ILE A 294 10.94 -4.79 -6.32
C ILE A 294 12.27 -4.97 -5.58
N ASP A 295 13.41 -4.88 -6.27
CA ASP A 295 14.72 -5.01 -5.67
C ASP A 295 15.01 -3.90 -4.65
N ASN A 296 14.63 -2.65 -4.97
CA ASN A 296 14.67 -1.54 -4.02
C ASN A 296 13.92 -1.89 -2.73
N LEU A 297 12.65 -2.29 -2.85
CA LEU A 297 11.79 -2.63 -1.72
C LEU A 297 12.39 -3.75 -0.86
N LEU A 298 12.80 -4.84 -1.49
CA LEU A 298 13.27 -6.03 -0.79
C LEU A 298 14.63 -5.83 -0.12
N ALA A 299 15.55 -5.08 -0.72
CA ALA A 299 16.87 -4.86 -0.16
C ALA A 299 16.81 -4.20 1.23
N GLU A 300 15.90 -3.25 1.43
CA GLU A 300 15.68 -2.63 2.73
C GLU A 300 14.83 -3.52 3.65
N ARG A 301 13.75 -4.07 3.11
CA ARG A 301 12.75 -4.78 3.89
C ARG A 301 13.29 -6.08 4.49
N LEU A 302 13.93 -6.91 3.67
CA LEU A 302 14.45 -8.22 4.09
C LEU A 302 15.56 -8.10 5.13
N VAL A 303 16.42 -7.07 5.05
CA VAL A 303 17.44 -6.79 6.08
C VAL A 303 16.78 -6.50 7.43
N THR A 304 15.67 -5.76 7.44
CA THR A 304 14.89 -5.53 8.67
C THR A 304 14.32 -6.84 9.22
N ASP A 305 13.71 -7.67 8.36
CA ASP A 305 13.11 -8.93 8.80
C ASP A 305 14.16 -9.92 9.34
N LEU A 306 15.36 -9.98 8.73
CA LEU A 306 16.50 -10.75 9.24
C LEU A 306 16.93 -10.28 10.64
N LYS A 307 17.04 -8.96 10.84
CA LYS A 307 17.45 -8.40 12.14
C LYS A 307 16.45 -8.73 13.23
N ASP A 308 15.16 -8.57 12.93
CA ASP A 308 14.09 -8.84 13.89
C ASP A 308 13.97 -10.34 14.21
N ALA A 309 13.99 -11.21 13.20
CA ALA A 309 13.83 -12.66 13.39
C ALA A 309 15.01 -13.31 14.15
N PHE A 310 16.22 -12.81 13.95
CA PHE A 310 17.44 -13.40 14.50
C PHE A 310 18.10 -12.59 15.64
N GLY A 311 17.50 -11.46 16.01
CA GLY A 311 18.04 -10.56 17.03
C GLY A 311 19.40 -9.98 16.66
N LEU A 312 19.59 -9.58 15.39
CA LEU A 312 20.85 -9.08 14.86
C LEU A 312 20.94 -7.55 15.00
N THR A 313 22.10 -7.04 15.42
CA THR A 313 22.36 -5.60 15.44
C THR A 313 22.84 -5.10 14.09
N LYS A 314 23.53 -5.96 13.30
CA LYS A 314 24.00 -5.69 11.95
C LYS A 314 23.73 -6.91 11.06
N ALA A 315 23.16 -6.67 9.89
CA ALA A 315 22.94 -7.66 8.85
C ALA A 315 23.06 -7.00 7.48
N GLU A 316 23.55 -7.73 6.50
CA GLU A 316 23.67 -7.35 5.10
C GLU A 316 23.38 -8.58 4.24
N ILE A 317 22.59 -8.42 3.18
CA ILE A 317 22.32 -9.48 2.22
C ILE A 317 23.40 -9.37 1.13
N MET A 318 24.27 -10.37 1.06
CA MET A 318 25.36 -10.42 0.09
C MET A 318 24.86 -10.87 -1.28
N LEU A 319 24.03 -11.90 -1.28
CA LEU A 319 23.44 -12.50 -2.48
C LEU A 319 22.01 -12.91 -2.17
N TRP A 320 21.16 -12.91 -3.18
CA TRP A 320 19.79 -13.42 -3.06
C TRP A 320 19.34 -14.20 -4.29
N GLY A 321 18.50 -15.20 -4.08
CA GLY A 321 17.75 -15.87 -5.13
C GLY A 321 16.27 -15.59 -4.88
N GLN A 322 15.57 -15.08 -5.89
CA GLN A 322 14.17 -14.67 -5.79
C GLN A 322 13.31 -15.44 -6.80
N ASP A 323 12.11 -15.86 -6.40
CA ASP A 323 11.05 -16.37 -7.30
C ASP A 323 9.79 -15.54 -7.07
N PHE A 324 9.42 -14.74 -8.09
CA PHE A 324 8.20 -13.95 -8.07
C PHE A 324 7.12 -14.61 -8.89
N ARG A 325 6.02 -14.98 -8.24
CA ARG A 325 4.85 -15.53 -8.91
C ARG A 325 3.70 -14.54 -8.90
N LYS A 326 3.66 -13.71 -9.95
CA LYS A 326 2.56 -12.77 -10.19
C LYS A 326 1.23 -13.52 -10.33
N HIS A 327 0.21 -13.06 -9.62
CA HIS A 327 -1.15 -13.56 -9.77
C HIS A 327 -1.83 -12.96 -11.01
N LYS A 328 -2.74 -13.72 -11.63
CA LYS A 328 -3.43 -13.27 -12.85
C LYS A 328 -4.58 -12.34 -12.47
N SER A 329 -4.68 -11.21 -13.17
CA SER A 329 -5.72 -10.19 -12.95
C SER A 329 -5.76 -9.64 -11.52
N ALA A 330 -4.60 -9.60 -10.87
CA ALA A 330 -4.40 -9.19 -9.48
C ALA A 330 -3.68 -7.84 -9.39
N THR A 331 -4.22 -6.86 -10.11
CA THR A 331 -3.88 -5.45 -9.95
C THR A 331 -5.13 -4.74 -9.43
N PHE A 332 -4.99 -3.98 -8.37
CA PHE A 332 -6.11 -3.32 -7.68
C PHE A 332 -5.63 -2.08 -6.95
N LEU A 333 -6.57 -1.24 -6.56
CA LEU A 333 -6.36 -0.07 -5.73
C LEU A 333 -6.48 -0.45 -4.24
N LEU A 334 -5.48 -0.07 -3.45
CA LEU A 334 -5.47 -0.24 -2.01
C LEU A 334 -5.80 1.08 -1.30
N PRO A 335 -6.65 1.05 -0.26
CA PRO A 335 -7.06 2.24 0.47
C PRO A 335 -5.98 2.64 1.47
N VAL A 336 -5.42 3.83 1.32
CA VAL A 336 -4.34 4.35 2.17
C VAL A 336 -4.70 5.75 2.64
N TYR A 337 -4.61 5.99 3.95
CA TYR A 337 -4.56 7.36 4.46
C TYR A 337 -3.10 7.81 4.51
N TYR A 338 -2.79 8.95 3.90
CA TYR A 338 -1.42 9.42 3.75
C TYR A 338 -1.27 10.84 4.26
N LEU A 339 -0.25 11.05 5.10
CA LEU A 339 0.24 12.35 5.52
C LEU A 339 1.67 12.50 4.99
N ASP A 340 1.85 13.43 4.06
CA ASP A 340 3.15 13.67 3.44
C ASP A 340 4.07 14.53 4.33
N ARG A 341 5.28 14.84 3.85
CA ARG A 341 6.18 15.80 4.50
C ARG A 341 5.57 17.21 4.58
N ARG A 342 6.11 18.10 5.42
CA ARG A 342 5.62 19.49 5.47
C ARG A 342 5.95 20.20 4.16
N ALA A 343 5.10 21.16 3.80
CA ALA A 343 5.35 22.03 2.66
C ALA A 343 6.63 22.86 2.87
N GLU A 344 6.92 23.27 4.11
CA GLU A 344 8.09 24.08 4.46
C GLU A 344 9.40 23.27 4.52
N ASP A 345 9.35 21.93 4.48
CA ASP A 345 10.57 21.12 4.55
C ASP A 345 11.41 21.33 3.27
N GLY A 346 12.61 21.90 3.42
CA GLY A 346 13.59 22.06 2.34
C GLY A 346 14.40 20.79 2.04
N GLU A 347 15.38 20.90 1.14
CA GLU A 347 16.24 19.78 0.71
C GLU A 347 16.96 19.10 1.89
N ASN A 348 17.44 19.87 2.87
CA ASN A 348 18.19 19.32 4.01
C ASN A 348 17.34 19.01 5.25
N ALA A 349 16.03 19.27 5.19
CA ALA A 349 15.15 19.08 6.34
C ALA A 349 14.98 17.58 6.66
N ARG A 350 14.86 17.28 7.95
CA ARG A 350 14.38 15.97 8.41
C ARG A 350 12.87 15.92 8.24
N GLN A 351 12.43 15.09 7.31
CA GLN A 351 11.05 14.96 6.87
C GLN A 351 10.36 13.82 7.62
N VAL A 352 9.05 13.97 7.83
CA VAL A 352 8.21 12.94 8.42
C VAL A 352 7.01 12.69 7.53
N ARG A 353 6.75 11.41 7.24
CA ARG A 353 5.56 10.94 6.52
C ARG A 353 4.86 9.87 7.36
N ILE A 354 3.54 9.82 7.30
CA ILE A 354 2.74 8.78 7.95
C ILE A 354 1.79 8.18 6.92
N ALA A 355 1.67 6.85 6.92
CA ALA A 355 0.66 6.14 6.17
C ALA A 355 -0.15 5.24 7.11
N VAL A 356 -1.45 5.09 6.83
CA VAL A 356 -2.34 4.18 7.56
C VAL A 356 -3.09 3.32 6.55
N ASN A 357 -3.05 2.01 6.77
CA ASN A 357 -3.81 1.02 6.01
C ASN A 357 -5.32 1.28 6.22
N GLY A 358 -6.04 1.65 5.16
CA GLY A 358 -7.46 1.98 5.19
C GLY A 358 -8.40 0.78 5.37
N GLN A 359 -7.86 -0.43 5.38
CA GLN A 359 -8.60 -1.67 5.67
C GLN A 359 -8.40 -2.11 7.12
N THR A 360 -7.15 -2.13 7.60
CA THR A 360 -6.78 -2.72 8.91
C THR A 360 -6.53 -1.69 10.01
N GLY A 361 -6.19 -0.45 9.65
CA GLY A 361 -5.82 0.60 10.58
C GLY A 361 -4.38 0.52 11.07
N LYS A 362 -3.55 -0.38 10.50
CA LYS A 362 -2.11 -0.39 10.76
C LYS A 362 -1.50 0.94 10.31
N ALA A 363 -0.74 1.58 11.20
CA ALA A 363 -0.06 2.83 10.91
C ALA A 363 1.44 2.61 10.77
N ALA A 364 2.08 3.34 9.86
CA ALA A 364 3.53 3.37 9.68
C ALA A 364 4.00 4.82 9.49
N ALA A 365 5.22 5.12 9.93
CA ALA A 365 5.85 6.41 9.72
C ALA A 365 7.27 6.24 9.19
N LEU A 366 7.66 7.16 8.31
CA LEU A 366 8.99 7.31 7.76
C LEU A 366 9.60 8.60 8.29
N PHE A 367 10.78 8.47 8.91
CA PHE A 367 11.68 9.58 9.24
C PHE A 367 12.81 9.58 8.22
N TYR A 368 12.93 10.67 7.48
CA TYR A 368 13.80 10.73 6.32
C TYR A 368 14.63 12.01 6.30
N GLN A 369 15.94 11.85 6.20
CA GLN A 369 16.87 12.94 5.89
C GLN A 369 17.91 12.41 4.92
N TYR A 370 17.98 13.02 3.74
CA TYR A 370 18.85 12.56 2.66
C TYR A 370 20.31 12.38 3.11
N GLY A 371 20.87 11.21 2.82
CA GLY A 371 22.24 10.81 3.18
C GLY A 371 22.50 10.70 4.69
N ARG A 372 21.48 10.82 5.55
CA ARG A 372 21.65 10.84 7.02
C ARG A 372 20.73 9.89 7.76
N GLU A 373 19.47 9.80 7.37
CA GLU A 373 18.48 9.00 8.06
C GLU A 373 17.43 8.45 7.09
N GLU A 374 17.20 7.15 7.21
CA GLU A 374 16.05 6.48 6.64
C GLU A 374 15.57 5.46 7.67
N ARG A 375 14.50 5.81 8.39
CA ARG A 375 14.02 4.99 9.51
C ARG A 375 12.51 4.87 9.47
N TYR A 376 12.04 3.65 9.67
CA TYR A 376 10.64 3.31 9.68
C TYR A 376 10.21 2.84 11.07
N VAL A 377 9.00 3.22 11.45
CA VAL A 377 8.29 2.64 12.60
C VAL A 377 6.90 2.24 12.16
N SER A 378 6.35 1.20 12.76
CA SER A 378 4.97 0.80 12.50
C SER A 378 4.28 0.37 13.78
N ARG A 379 2.95 0.44 13.77
CA ARG A 379 2.11 0.03 14.88
C ARG A 379 0.86 -0.67 14.32
N ALA A 380 0.68 -1.91 14.73
CA ALA A 380 -0.53 -2.68 14.46
C ALA A 380 -1.76 -2.07 15.18
N PRO A 381 -2.98 -2.25 14.66
CA PRO A 381 -4.19 -1.90 15.39
C PRO A 381 -4.27 -2.69 16.72
N SER A 382 -4.83 -2.08 17.76
CA SER A 382 -4.96 -2.73 19.09
C SER A 382 -5.86 -3.98 19.05
N HIS A 383 -6.82 -4.00 18.13
CA HIS A 383 -7.73 -5.13 17.91
C HIS A 383 -7.74 -5.46 16.41
N PRO A 384 -6.83 -6.33 15.94
CA PRO A 384 -6.82 -6.78 14.55
C PRO A 384 -8.13 -7.50 14.20
N LYS A 385 -8.68 -7.22 13.01
CA LYS A 385 -9.80 -7.99 12.47
C LYS A 385 -9.29 -9.35 11.98
N ALA A 386 -10.15 -10.37 12.04
CA ALA A 386 -9.87 -11.64 11.37
C ALA A 386 -9.78 -11.41 9.85
N MET A 387 -8.78 -12.02 9.22
CA MET A 387 -8.56 -11.95 7.77
C MET A 387 -9.16 -13.18 7.09
N SER A 388 -9.58 -13.02 5.83
CA SER A 388 -9.98 -14.14 4.97
C SER A 388 -8.81 -15.08 4.68
N THR A 389 -9.05 -16.17 3.95
CA THR A 389 -7.96 -17.05 3.50
C THR A 389 -7.04 -16.39 2.47
N GLU A 390 -7.53 -15.37 1.75
CA GLU A 390 -6.80 -14.65 0.72
C GLU A 390 -6.27 -13.32 1.26
N HIS A 391 -5.27 -13.40 2.13
CA HIS A 391 -4.60 -12.23 2.72
C HIS A 391 -3.09 -12.33 2.57
N THR A 392 -2.41 -11.21 2.80
CA THR A 392 -0.94 -11.18 2.86
C THR A 392 -0.46 -12.02 4.04
N VAL A 393 0.36 -13.02 3.75
CA VAL A 393 1.04 -13.83 4.78
C VAL A 393 2.54 -13.65 4.60
N ARG A 394 3.19 -13.03 5.59
CA ARG A 394 4.64 -12.93 5.65
C ARG A 394 5.17 -13.88 6.71
N THR A 395 5.95 -14.87 6.30
CA THR A 395 6.61 -15.80 7.22
C THR A 395 7.90 -15.16 7.73
N PRO A 396 8.23 -15.22 9.04
CA PRO A 396 9.53 -14.78 9.51
C PRO A 396 10.67 -15.54 8.81
N PRO A 397 11.80 -14.88 8.48
CA PRO A 397 12.96 -15.56 7.93
C PRO A 397 13.40 -16.76 8.77
N VAL A 398 13.71 -17.87 8.12
CA VAL A 398 14.25 -19.08 8.75
C VAL A 398 15.68 -19.33 8.29
N ALA A 399 16.54 -19.73 9.21
CA ALA A 399 17.92 -20.06 8.90
C ALA A 399 17.99 -21.45 8.26
N VAL A 400 18.66 -21.56 7.12
CA VAL A 400 18.66 -22.79 6.31
C VAL A 400 20.07 -23.30 6.05
N LYS A 401 20.19 -24.63 5.92
CA LYS A 401 21.42 -25.30 5.52
C LYS A 401 21.14 -26.37 4.48
N ARG A 402 21.91 -26.37 3.41
CA ARG A 402 21.83 -27.41 2.38
C ARG A 402 22.25 -28.77 2.96
N VAL A 403 21.42 -29.78 2.76
CA VAL A 403 21.62 -31.16 3.27
C VAL A 403 21.69 -32.21 2.16
N GLY A 404 21.32 -31.88 0.93
CA GLY A 404 21.38 -32.85 -0.16
C GLY A 404 20.90 -32.35 -1.53
N SER A 405 20.84 -33.29 -2.46
CA SER A 405 20.31 -33.09 -3.82
C SER A 405 18.84 -33.53 -3.90
N PRO A 406 18.03 -32.94 -4.80
CA PRO A 406 18.30 -31.73 -5.58
C PRO A 406 17.91 -30.47 -4.78
N PHE A 407 18.91 -29.78 -4.21
CA PHE A 407 18.75 -28.52 -3.46
C PHE A 407 17.86 -28.62 -2.21
N LEU A 408 18.02 -29.71 -1.45
CA LEU A 408 17.32 -29.94 -0.20
C LEU A 408 17.99 -29.15 0.93
N HIS A 409 17.20 -28.40 1.69
CA HIS A 409 17.62 -27.56 2.80
C HIS A 409 16.84 -27.88 4.07
N ARG A 410 17.49 -27.90 5.23
CA ARG A 410 16.81 -27.99 6.52
C ARG A 410 16.79 -26.63 7.21
N VAL A 411 15.67 -26.32 7.85
CA VAL A 411 15.59 -25.24 8.83
C VAL A 411 16.33 -25.70 10.08
N LEU A 412 17.25 -24.88 10.56
CA LEU A 412 18.05 -25.16 11.75
C LEU A 412 18.14 -23.91 12.62
N PRO A 413 18.37 -24.04 13.93
CA PRO A 413 18.74 -22.92 14.78
C PRO A 413 19.95 -22.17 14.22
N LEU A 414 19.96 -20.84 14.38
CA LEU A 414 20.98 -19.98 13.79
C LEU A 414 22.41 -20.45 14.12
N ASP A 415 22.66 -20.81 15.38
CA ASP A 415 23.96 -21.29 15.89
C ASP A 415 24.50 -22.53 15.15
N GLN A 416 23.63 -23.34 14.55
CA GLN A 416 24.01 -24.54 13.80
C GLN A 416 24.31 -24.28 12.32
N VAL A 417 23.92 -23.11 11.80
CA VAL A 417 24.15 -22.72 10.39
C VAL A 417 25.24 -21.68 10.22
N LEU A 418 25.63 -20.98 11.29
CA LEU A 418 26.69 -19.98 11.25
C LEU A 418 27.97 -20.56 10.64
N GLN A 419 28.47 -19.91 9.60
CA GLN A 419 29.75 -20.26 9.01
C GLN A 419 30.87 -19.83 9.96
N LYS A 420 31.76 -20.77 10.31
CA LYS A 420 32.94 -20.46 11.13
C LYS A 420 33.79 -19.42 10.41
N SER A 421 34.18 -18.37 11.13
CA SER A 421 35.10 -17.35 10.62
C SER A 421 36.43 -17.98 10.23
N PHE A 422 37.19 -17.35 9.32
CA PHE A 422 38.50 -17.85 8.89
C PHE A 422 39.44 -18.15 10.07
N GLY A 423 39.43 -17.30 11.11
CA GLY A 423 40.20 -17.52 12.35
C GLY A 423 39.71 -18.71 13.20
N GLN A 424 38.41 -18.99 13.22
CA GLN A 424 37.84 -20.17 13.89
C GLN A 424 38.11 -21.47 13.11
N ARG A 425 38.16 -21.41 11.78
CA ARG A 425 38.60 -22.53 10.93
C ARG A 425 40.08 -22.84 11.15
N LEU A 426 40.93 -21.81 11.22
CA LEU A 426 42.35 -21.96 11.56
C LEU A 426 42.56 -22.54 12.97
N ARG A 427 41.87 -22.05 14.00
CA ARG A 427 41.96 -22.62 15.36
C ARG A 427 41.51 -24.09 15.41
N GLY A 428 40.50 -24.47 14.61
CA GLY A 428 40.06 -25.86 14.49
C GLY A 428 41.03 -26.76 13.72
N LEU A 429 41.81 -26.21 12.78
CA LEU A 429 42.86 -26.93 12.04
C LEU A 429 44.16 -27.09 12.86
N PHE A 430 44.45 -26.15 13.76
CA PHE A 430 45.67 -26.16 14.57
C PHE A 430 45.53 -26.76 15.97
N GLY A 431 44.38 -27.33 16.33
CA GLY A 431 44.26 -28.19 17.52
C GLY A 431 44.75 -27.59 18.84
N PHE A 432 44.62 -26.27 19.04
CA PHE A 432 44.86 -25.69 20.36
C PHE A 432 43.58 -25.82 21.19
N GLY A 433 43.42 -27.01 21.78
CA GLY A 433 42.49 -27.24 22.86
C GLY A 433 43.00 -26.62 24.16
N SER A 434 42.17 -25.78 24.77
CA SER A 434 41.97 -25.63 26.22
C SER A 434 40.66 -24.88 26.42
#